data_AF-A0AB39V9L7-F1
#
_entry.id   AF-A0AB39V9L7-F1
#
_cell.length_a   1.000
_cell.length_b   1.000
_cell.length_c   1.000
_cell.angle_alpha   90.00
_cell.angle_beta   90.00
_cell.angle_gamma   90.00
#
_symmetry.space_group_name_H-M   'P 1'
#
loop_
_entity.id
_entity.type
_entity.pdbx_description
1 polymer ?
#
loop_
_entity_poly.entity_id
_entity_poly.type
_entity_poly.pdbx_seq_one_letter_code
_entity_poly.pdbx_strand_id
1 'polypeptide(L)'
;MSFKVLNEDYAKDKNHVYSGNKVIDPSPLLGKIKNPETFEFLPYGIRYDALYGKDKYNVYYINNTMSNCFDSYYFIYEVKGINRDKVEVLNKWFIKDDKNIYFEGKILEGVDYNTFEVLPNGDGKDKNRSYEYLTKDELKWF
;
A
#
# COMPACT_ATOMS: atom_id res chain seq x y z
N MET A 1 -7.16 7.24 -26.69
CA MET A 1 -7.00 6.62 -25.36
C MET A 1 -6.31 5.30 -25.58
N SER A 2 -5.14 5.08 -24.97
CA SER A 2 -4.42 3.81 -25.07
C SER A 2 -4.45 3.12 -23.72
N PHE A 3 -4.86 1.86 -23.73
CA PHE A 3 -4.72 0.95 -22.61
C PHE A 3 -3.24 0.55 -22.49
N LYS A 4 -2.70 0.49 -21.27
CA LYS A 4 -1.33 0.05 -20.98
C LYS A 4 -1.35 -1.09 -19.97
N VAL A 5 -0.77 -2.22 -20.35
CA VAL A 5 -0.56 -3.36 -19.47
C VAL A 5 0.56 -3.03 -18.46
N LEU A 6 0.31 -3.29 -17.18
CA LEU A 6 1.31 -3.14 -16.10
C LEU A 6 2.01 -4.47 -15.83
N ASN A 7 1.25 -5.57 -15.79
CA ASN A 7 1.73 -6.95 -15.70
C ASN A 7 0.61 -7.93 -16.11
N GLU A 8 0.71 -9.21 -15.75
CA GLU A 8 -0.25 -10.26 -16.10
C GLU A 8 -1.69 -10.00 -15.58
N ASP A 9 -1.82 -9.40 -14.39
CA ASP A 9 -3.12 -9.19 -13.73
C ASP A 9 -3.64 -7.75 -13.84
N TYR A 10 -2.75 -6.80 -14.08
CA TYR A 10 -3.03 -5.38 -13.93
C TYR A 10 -2.77 -4.56 -15.20
N ALA A 11 -3.63 -3.58 -15.41
CA ALA A 11 -3.50 -2.63 -16.51
C ALA A 11 -4.04 -1.26 -16.11
N LYS A 12 -3.88 -0.26 -16.97
CA LYS A 12 -4.34 1.10 -16.73
C LYS A 12 -4.68 1.83 -18.02
N ASP A 13 -5.46 2.88 -17.89
CA ASP A 13 -5.60 3.93 -18.90
C ASP A 13 -5.44 5.31 -18.24
N LYS A 14 -5.88 6.37 -18.93
CA LYS A 14 -5.77 7.74 -18.39
C LYS A 14 -6.73 8.01 -17.22
N ASN A 15 -7.75 7.18 -17.03
CA ASN A 15 -8.86 7.39 -16.10
C ASN A 15 -8.83 6.42 -14.92
N HIS A 16 -8.33 5.20 -15.11
CA HIS A 16 -8.46 4.10 -14.17
C HIS A 16 -7.26 3.14 -14.17
N VAL A 17 -7.09 2.45 -13.04
CA VAL A 17 -6.27 1.25 -12.93
C VAL A 17 -7.18 0.03 -12.78
N TYR A 18 -6.81 -1.07 -13.42
CA TYR A 18 -7.62 -2.28 -13.56
C TYR A 18 -6.89 -3.49 -12.99
N SER A 19 -7.66 -4.40 -12.41
CA SER A 19 -7.28 -5.76 -12.06
C SER A 19 -8.20 -6.72 -12.83
N GLY A 20 -7.66 -7.44 -13.80
CA GLY A 20 -8.46 -8.18 -14.79
C GLY A 20 -9.48 -7.26 -15.47
N ASN A 21 -10.77 -7.57 -15.29
CA ASN A 21 -11.88 -6.78 -15.82
C ASN A 21 -12.49 -5.78 -14.82
N LYS A 22 -11.94 -5.64 -13.60
CA LYS A 22 -12.45 -4.75 -12.56
C LYS A 22 -11.61 -3.48 -12.46
N VAL A 23 -12.27 -2.35 -12.25
CA VAL A 23 -11.62 -1.07 -11.91
C VAL A 23 -11.23 -1.12 -10.43
N ILE A 24 -9.99 -0.78 -10.10
CA ILE A 24 -9.45 -0.75 -8.73
C ILE A 24 -9.91 0.51 -7.99
N ASP A 25 -10.08 1.63 -8.69
CA ASP A 25 -10.52 2.91 -8.13
C ASP A 25 -11.94 3.31 -8.57
N PRO A 26 -12.96 2.43 -8.39
CA PRO A 26 -14.26 2.59 -9.04
C PRO A 26 -15.08 3.76 -8.46
N SER A 27 -14.77 4.22 -7.24
CA SER A 27 -15.54 5.25 -6.56
C SER A 27 -14.70 6.06 -5.58
N PRO A 28 -14.86 7.40 -5.51
CA PRO A 28 -14.22 8.25 -4.50
C PRO A 28 -14.48 7.81 -3.05
N LEU A 29 -15.58 7.11 -2.78
CA LEU A 29 -15.93 6.63 -1.44
C LEU A 29 -14.95 5.57 -0.91
N LEU A 30 -14.32 4.81 -1.82
CA LEU A 30 -13.33 3.78 -1.48
C LEU A 30 -11.89 4.26 -1.70
N GLY A 31 -11.71 5.56 -1.97
CA GLY A 31 -10.45 6.16 -2.37
C GLY A 31 -10.24 6.15 -3.88
N LYS A 32 -9.24 6.91 -4.35
CA LYS A 32 -9.00 7.10 -5.78
C LYS A 32 -7.52 7.33 -6.08
N ILE A 33 -7.04 6.70 -7.16
CA ILE A 33 -5.74 7.02 -7.76
C ILE A 33 -5.89 8.32 -8.54
N LYS A 34 -5.14 9.36 -8.16
CA LYS A 34 -5.36 10.71 -8.67
C LYS A 34 -4.83 10.89 -10.07
N ASN A 35 -3.73 10.21 -10.41
CA ASN A 35 -3.16 10.21 -11.76
C ASN A 35 -2.87 8.77 -12.27
N PRO A 36 -3.91 8.06 -12.74
CA PRO A 36 -3.78 6.70 -13.24
C PRO A 36 -2.80 6.56 -14.40
N GLU A 37 -2.74 7.54 -15.31
CA GLU A 37 -1.82 7.51 -16.46
C GLU A 37 -0.35 7.33 -16.04
N THR A 38 0.04 7.92 -14.91
CA THR A 38 1.41 7.84 -14.36
C THR A 38 1.57 6.76 -13.28
N PHE A 39 0.51 6.03 -12.94
CA PHE A 39 0.53 5.04 -11.87
C PHE A 39 1.44 3.85 -12.20
N GLU A 40 2.27 3.44 -11.24
CA GLU A 40 3.08 2.24 -11.30
C GLU A 40 3.10 1.55 -9.94
N PHE A 41 3.22 0.23 -9.95
CA PHE A 41 3.44 -0.51 -8.70
C PHE A 41 4.86 -0.29 -8.20
N LEU A 42 5.00 -0.19 -6.89
CA LEU A 42 6.31 -0.18 -6.26
C LEU A 42 6.95 -1.57 -6.38
N PRO A 43 8.29 -1.67 -6.44
CA PRO A 43 8.98 -2.96 -6.38
C PRO A 43 8.52 -3.75 -5.15
N TYR A 44 8.19 -5.03 -5.35
CA TYR A 44 7.61 -5.90 -4.32
C TYR A 44 6.28 -5.39 -3.71
N GLY A 45 5.67 -4.38 -4.33
CA GLY A 45 4.44 -3.76 -3.86
C GLY A 45 3.19 -4.59 -4.12
N ILE A 46 3.23 -5.63 -4.94
CA ILE A 46 2.08 -6.52 -5.17
C ILE A 46 2.19 -7.70 -4.21
N ARG A 47 1.29 -7.75 -3.23
CA ARG A 47 1.06 -8.87 -2.30
C ARG A 47 -0.39 -9.33 -2.45
N TYR A 48 -0.67 -10.56 -2.03
CA TYR A 48 -1.95 -11.25 -2.22
C TYR A 48 -3.20 -10.36 -2.01
N ASP A 49 -3.24 -9.60 -0.92
CA ASP A 49 -4.36 -8.74 -0.52
C ASP A 49 -3.94 -7.29 -0.21
N ALA A 50 -2.69 -6.92 -0.51
CA ALA A 50 -2.14 -5.59 -0.27
C ALA A 50 -1.29 -5.15 -1.46
N LEU A 51 -1.59 -3.99 -2.02
CA LEU A 51 -0.84 -3.40 -3.12
C LEU A 51 -0.26 -2.06 -2.70
N TYR A 52 0.99 -1.81 -3.11
CA TYR A 52 1.65 -0.53 -3.01
C TYR A 52 2.01 -0.02 -4.40
N GLY A 53 1.58 1.20 -4.68
CA GLY A 53 1.87 1.85 -5.95
C GLY A 53 1.99 3.36 -5.78
N LYS A 54 2.50 4.02 -6.80
CA LYS A 54 2.62 5.48 -6.83
C LYS A 54 2.18 6.02 -8.17
N ASP A 55 1.58 7.20 -8.15
CA ASP A 55 1.42 8.01 -9.36
C ASP A 55 2.47 9.12 -9.37
N LYS A 56 2.38 10.10 -10.27
CA LYS A 56 3.33 11.22 -10.34
C LYS A 56 3.45 12.04 -9.05
N TYR A 57 2.43 12.05 -8.20
CA TYR A 57 2.32 12.96 -7.06
C TYR A 57 2.20 12.23 -5.71
N ASN A 58 1.63 11.03 -5.69
CA ASN A 58 1.22 10.36 -4.47
C ASN A 58 1.68 8.90 -4.45
N VAL A 59 1.75 8.35 -3.24
CA VAL A 59 1.93 6.93 -2.96
C VAL A 59 0.64 6.40 -2.34
N TYR A 60 0.30 5.16 -2.66
CA TYR A 60 -0.95 4.53 -2.28
C TYR A 60 -0.68 3.18 -1.61
N TYR A 61 -1.40 2.94 -0.52
CA TYR A 61 -1.70 1.61 -0.01
C TYR A 61 -3.08 1.22 -0.53
N ILE A 62 -3.18 0.06 -1.15
CA ILE A 62 -4.43 -0.45 -1.74
C ILE A 62 -4.72 -1.81 -1.10
N ASN A 63 -5.73 -1.86 -0.25
CA ASN A 63 -6.16 -3.10 0.38
C ASN A 63 -7.23 -3.78 -0.48
N ASN A 64 -7.05 -5.05 -0.79
CA ASN A 64 -8.05 -5.87 -1.47
C ASN A 64 -8.87 -6.65 -0.43
N THR A 65 -10.08 -6.20 -0.15
CA THR A 65 -10.98 -6.90 0.77
C THR A 65 -11.94 -7.79 -0.02
N MET A 66 -11.92 -9.09 0.26
CA MET A 66 -12.90 -10.02 -0.27
C MET A 66 -14.26 -9.80 0.43
N SER A 67 -15.27 -9.37 -0.31
CA SER A 67 -16.65 -9.19 0.17
C SER A 67 -17.34 -10.54 0.32
N ASN A 68 -17.17 -11.41 -0.67
CA ASN A 68 -17.70 -12.77 -0.73
C ASN A 68 -16.84 -13.60 -1.71
N CYS A 69 -17.21 -14.84 -2.00
CA CYS A 69 -16.42 -15.74 -2.84
C CYS A 69 -16.25 -15.30 -4.32
N PHE A 70 -16.96 -14.26 -4.76
CA PHE A 70 -16.97 -13.79 -6.15
C PHE A 70 -16.64 -12.30 -6.30
N ASP A 71 -16.76 -11.54 -5.21
CA ASP A 71 -16.52 -10.10 -5.20
C ASP A 71 -15.50 -9.70 -4.15
N SER A 72 -14.58 -8.86 -4.60
CA SER A 72 -13.66 -8.11 -3.78
C SER A 72 -13.77 -6.65 -4.14
N TYR A 73 -13.50 -5.80 -3.17
CA TYR A 73 -13.43 -4.35 -3.34
C TYR A 73 -12.09 -3.85 -2.83
N TYR A 74 -11.62 -2.80 -3.46
CA TYR A 74 -10.36 -2.18 -3.13
C TYR A 74 -10.61 -0.92 -2.29
N PHE A 75 -9.90 -0.80 -1.17
CA PHE A 75 -9.75 0.46 -0.48
C PHE A 75 -8.42 1.08 -0.83
N ILE A 76 -8.42 2.34 -1.24
CA ILE A 76 -7.23 3.08 -1.62
C ILE A 76 -6.98 4.17 -0.59
N TYR A 77 -5.81 4.11 0.04
CA TYR A 77 -5.34 5.07 1.01
C TYR A 77 -4.12 5.81 0.45
N GLU A 78 -4.20 7.13 0.36
CA GLU A 78 -3.03 7.96 0.09
C GLU A 78 -2.12 7.95 1.31
N VAL A 79 -0.85 7.58 1.13
CA VAL A 79 0.14 7.56 2.21
C VAL A 79 0.63 8.99 2.45
N LYS A 80 0.08 9.66 3.46
CA LYS A 80 0.33 11.07 3.71
C LYS A 80 1.74 11.30 4.27
N GLY A 81 2.41 12.34 3.78
CA GLY A 81 3.70 12.79 4.28
C GLY A 81 4.90 11.96 3.84
N ILE A 82 4.71 10.92 3.01
CA ILE A 82 5.79 10.07 2.52
C ILE A 82 6.61 10.77 1.44
N ASN A 83 7.93 10.61 1.50
CA ASN A 83 8.83 10.97 0.42
C ASN A 83 8.71 9.95 -0.73
N ARG A 84 7.84 10.26 -1.69
CA ARG A 84 7.49 9.44 -2.87
C ARG A 84 8.69 8.88 -3.64
N ASP A 85 9.79 9.61 -3.70
CA ASP A 85 10.94 9.22 -4.52
C ASP A 85 11.90 8.26 -3.81
N LYS A 86 11.73 8.07 -2.49
CA LYS A 86 12.57 7.21 -1.68
C LYS A 86 11.80 6.09 -0.98
N VAL A 87 10.71 5.62 -1.60
CA VAL A 87 9.85 4.60 -1.02
C VAL A 87 10.39 3.20 -1.24
N GLU A 88 10.42 2.42 -0.16
CA GLU A 88 10.76 1.00 -0.17
C GLU A 88 9.65 0.19 0.49
N VAL A 89 9.25 -0.91 -0.15
CA VAL A 89 8.29 -1.85 0.41
C VAL A 89 9.05 -2.87 1.25
N LEU A 90 8.77 -2.93 2.56
CA LEU A 90 9.44 -3.85 3.48
C LEU A 90 8.71 -5.20 3.51
N ASN A 91 7.39 -5.17 3.67
CA ASN A 91 6.55 -6.35 3.56
C ASN A 91 5.11 -5.97 3.18
N LYS A 92 4.16 -6.86 3.47
CA LYS A 92 2.73 -6.63 3.24
C LYS A 92 2.19 -5.41 4.00
N TRP A 93 2.69 -5.17 5.21
CA TRP A 93 2.14 -4.20 6.15
C TRP A 93 2.92 -2.90 6.19
N PHE A 94 4.24 -2.99 6.02
CA PHE A 94 5.17 -1.90 6.23
C PHE A 94 5.82 -1.43 4.92
N ILE A 95 5.87 -0.12 4.77
CA ILE A 95 6.72 0.57 3.81
C ILE A 95 7.52 1.65 4.55
N LYS A 96 8.59 2.12 3.94
CA LYS A 96 9.41 3.21 4.49
C LYS A 96 9.74 4.24 3.43
N ASP A 97 10.06 5.44 3.87
CA ASP A 97 10.85 6.39 3.08
C ASP A 97 12.22 6.62 3.73
N ASP A 98 12.86 7.76 3.49
CA ASP A 98 14.17 8.09 4.06
C ASP A 98 14.14 8.55 5.53
N LYS A 99 12.96 8.70 6.14
CA LYS A 99 12.79 9.27 7.48
C LYS A 99 11.76 8.55 8.35
N ASN A 100 10.76 7.94 7.73
CA ASN A 100 9.56 7.43 8.39
C ASN A 100 9.29 5.99 7.96
N ILE A 101 8.66 5.26 8.88
CA ILE A 101 8.05 3.96 8.62
C ILE A 101 6.53 4.17 8.58
N TYR A 102 5.86 3.44 7.70
CA TYR A 102 4.41 3.49 7.52
C TYR A 102 3.85 2.08 7.65
N PHE A 103 2.71 1.97 8.33
CA PHE A 103 1.94 0.75 8.51
C PHE A 103 0.57 0.93 7.84
N GLU A 104 0.23 0.08 6.87
CA GLU A 104 -1.04 0.13 6.10
C GLU A 104 -1.37 1.53 5.58
N GLY A 105 -0.35 2.23 5.08
CA GLY A 105 -0.47 3.57 4.52
C GLY A 105 -0.59 4.72 5.54
N LYS A 106 -0.43 4.44 6.84
CA LYS A 106 -0.37 5.46 7.90
C LYS A 106 1.03 5.55 8.50
N ILE A 107 1.45 6.74 8.90
CA ILE A 107 2.74 6.93 9.57
C ILE A 107 2.76 6.18 10.91
N LEU A 108 3.86 5.48 11.18
CA LEU A 108 4.09 4.76 12.43
C LEU A 108 4.81 5.66 13.42
N GLU A 109 4.04 6.32 14.29
CA GLU A 109 4.55 7.37 15.17
C GLU A 109 5.50 6.85 16.26
N GLY A 110 6.57 7.62 16.51
CA GLY A 110 7.56 7.35 17.55
C GLY A 110 8.44 6.12 17.29
N VAL A 111 8.51 5.62 16.05
CA VAL A 111 9.42 4.54 15.67
C VAL A 111 10.87 5.02 15.65
N ASP A 112 11.80 4.20 16.15
CA ASP A 112 13.21 4.41 15.89
C ASP A 112 13.57 3.90 14.49
N TYR A 113 13.48 4.80 13.52
CA TYR A 113 13.73 4.53 12.10
C TYR A 113 15.05 3.79 11.83
N ASN A 114 16.12 4.11 12.56
CA ASN A 114 17.46 3.56 12.29
C ASN A 114 17.61 2.10 12.73
N THR A 115 16.78 1.67 13.69
CA THR A 115 16.81 0.31 14.24
C THR A 115 15.61 -0.52 13.83
N PHE A 116 14.73 0.03 13.01
CA PHE A 116 13.53 -0.67 12.56
C PHE A 116 13.89 -1.83 11.62
N GLU A 117 13.37 -3.00 11.93
CA GLU A 117 13.45 -4.20 11.12
C GLU A 117 12.10 -4.90 11.00
N VAL A 118 11.96 -5.72 9.96
CA VAL A 118 10.82 -6.63 9.80
C VAL A 118 11.27 -8.04 10.15
N LEU A 119 10.60 -8.65 11.12
CA LEU A 119 10.87 -9.99 11.60
C LEU A 119 10.32 -11.06 10.62
N PRO A 120 10.79 -12.32 10.69
CA PRO A 120 10.35 -13.39 9.78
C PRO A 120 8.85 -13.68 9.81
N ASN A 121 8.18 -13.40 10.92
CA ASN A 121 6.73 -13.53 11.07
C ASN A 121 5.94 -12.36 10.45
N GLY A 122 6.63 -11.32 9.97
CA GLY A 122 6.04 -10.14 9.35
C GLY A 122 5.84 -8.95 10.30
N ASP A 123 6.14 -9.09 11.59
CA ASP A 123 6.01 -7.99 12.55
C ASP A 123 7.15 -6.99 12.38
N GLY A 124 6.85 -5.73 12.70
CA GLY A 124 7.88 -4.69 12.80
C GLY A 124 8.51 -4.72 14.18
N LYS A 125 9.78 -4.33 14.29
CA LYS A 125 10.43 -4.13 15.59
C LYS A 125 11.45 -3.00 15.47
N ASP A 126 11.55 -2.18 16.51
CA ASP A 126 12.69 -1.29 16.70
C ASP A 126 13.41 -1.64 18.01
N LYS A 127 14.47 -0.89 18.35
CA LYS A 127 15.25 -1.14 19.58
C LYS A 127 14.43 -0.97 20.87
N ASN A 128 13.32 -0.24 20.83
CA ASN A 128 12.51 0.13 21.99
C ASN A 128 11.30 -0.80 22.16
N ARG A 129 10.71 -1.30 21.07
CA ARG A 129 9.43 -2.05 21.09
C ARG A 129 9.18 -2.87 19.82
N SER A 130 8.23 -3.80 19.92
CA SER A 130 7.68 -4.55 18.79
C SER A 130 6.35 -3.96 18.31
N TYR A 131 6.08 -4.16 17.03
CA TYR A 131 4.89 -3.70 16.30
C TYR A 131 4.18 -4.92 15.72
N GLU A 132 3.33 -5.52 16.55
CA GLU A 132 2.58 -6.72 16.18
C GLU A 132 1.25 -6.34 15.54
N TYR A 133 0.91 -7.01 14.43
CA TYR A 133 -0.43 -6.93 13.88
C TYR A 133 -1.36 -7.88 14.63
N LEU A 134 -2.02 -7.38 15.67
CA LEU A 134 -3.11 -8.11 16.32
C LEU A 134 -4.39 -7.88 15.52
N THR A 135 -4.98 -8.97 15.04
CA THR A 135 -6.19 -8.99 14.20
C THR A 135 -7.27 -8.05 14.72
N LYS A 136 -7.68 -7.10 13.86
CA LYS A 136 -8.81 -6.17 13.96
C LYS A 136 -8.99 -5.47 15.32
N ASP A 137 -8.47 -4.24 15.34
CA ASP A 137 -8.93 -3.07 16.13
C ASP A 137 -8.03 -2.55 17.27
N GLU A 138 -6.87 -3.14 17.57
CA GLU A 138 -5.93 -2.52 18.53
C GLU A 138 -4.45 -2.72 18.15
N LEU A 139 -3.76 -1.62 17.82
CA LEU A 139 -2.28 -1.58 17.91
C LEU A 139 -1.92 -1.68 19.40
N LYS A 140 -1.28 -2.78 19.81
CA LYS A 140 -0.73 -2.91 21.15
C LYS A 140 0.78 -2.71 21.10
N TRP A 141 1.22 -1.76 21.91
CA TRP A 141 2.63 -1.44 22.12
C TRP A 141 3.06 -2.25 23.34
N PHE A 142 4.04 -3.14 23.18
CA PHE A 142 4.63 -3.94 24.25
C PHE A 142 6.07 -3.52 24.51
#